data_AF-A0A9Q9F8B3-F1
#
_entry.id   AF-A0A9Q9F8B3-F1
#
_cell.length_a   1.000
_cell.length_b   1.000
_cell.length_c   1.000
_cell.angle_alpha   90.00
_cell.angle_beta   90.00
_cell.angle_gamma   90.00
#
_symmetry.space_group_name_H-M   'P 1'
#
loop_
_entity.id
_entity.type
_entity.pdbx_description
1 polymer ?
#
loop_
_entity_poly.entity_id
_entity_poly.type
_entity_poly.pdbx_seq_one_letter_code
_entity_poly.pdbx_strand_id
1 'polypeptide(L)'
;MYSLFTWLLLASKILCFSCEIVSTDHSKSIVRYTSTHPAPHFLAVEYPLNVVPHLISLPVYRVIEEKSSTIVIFRLEGKSVLDVLCEKNLCRVWECSPYIEEGVEIKAVGVIGNRVVWKNSVVDWIVVPDFTMQFVAFNSFGILLTLIMKVYCNPENVFRKSRKNTKN
;
A
#
# COMPACT_ATOMS: atom_id res chain seq x y z
N MET A 1 -39.03 15.83 -23.12
CA MET A 1 -38.98 14.48 -22.51
C MET A 1 -37.78 13.63 -22.97
N TYR A 2 -37.40 13.64 -24.26
CA TYR A 2 -36.26 12.84 -24.75
C TYR A 2 -34.88 13.18 -24.15
N SER A 3 -34.64 14.45 -23.78
CA SER A 3 -33.38 14.90 -23.17
C SER A 3 -33.15 14.31 -21.77
N LEU A 4 -34.18 14.29 -20.92
CA LEU A 4 -34.09 13.69 -19.58
C LEU A 4 -33.87 12.18 -19.64
N PHE A 5 -34.54 11.49 -20.58
CA PHE A 5 -34.40 10.03 -20.74
C PHE A 5 -33.02 9.63 -21.26
N THR A 6 -32.45 10.41 -22.18
CA THR A 6 -31.07 10.19 -22.67
C THR A 6 -30.05 10.49 -21.59
N TRP A 7 -30.25 11.54 -20.77
CA TRP A 7 -29.43 11.81 -19.60
C TRP A 7 -29.53 10.73 -18.53
N LEU A 8 -30.73 10.20 -18.26
CA LEU A 8 -30.93 9.06 -17.34
C LEU A 8 -30.26 7.77 -17.86
N LEU A 9 -30.31 7.51 -19.16
CA LEU A 9 -29.63 6.37 -19.79
C LEU A 9 -28.10 6.54 -19.82
N LEU A 10 -27.60 7.77 -19.93
CA LEU A 10 -26.17 8.09 -19.82
C LEU A 10 -25.70 7.97 -18.37
N ALA A 11 -26.46 8.53 -17.43
CA ALA A 11 -26.19 8.43 -15.99
C ALA A 11 -26.20 6.97 -15.53
N SER A 12 -27.15 6.15 -16.01
CA SER A 12 -27.21 4.72 -15.67
C SER A 12 -26.01 3.94 -16.22
N LYS A 13 -25.46 4.33 -17.38
CA LYS A 13 -24.22 3.76 -17.93
C LYS A 13 -22.96 4.19 -17.18
N ILE A 14 -22.91 5.43 -16.68
CA ILE A 14 -21.78 5.94 -15.89
C ILE A 14 -21.78 5.31 -14.48
N LEU A 15 -22.97 5.06 -13.90
CA LEU A 15 -23.16 4.37 -12.62
C LEU A 15 -23.05 2.84 -12.71
N CYS A 16 -22.65 2.31 -13.87
CA CYS A 16 -22.52 0.86 -14.02
C CYS A 16 -21.34 0.29 -13.24
N PHE A 17 -20.31 1.09 -12.94
CA PHE A 17 -19.12 0.62 -12.25
C PHE A 17 -18.94 1.34 -10.91
N SER A 18 -18.46 0.60 -9.93
CA SER A 18 -17.95 1.15 -8.67
C SER A 18 -16.72 0.39 -8.21
N CYS A 19 -15.92 1.05 -7.37
CA CYS A 19 -14.74 0.48 -6.74
C CYS A 19 -14.68 0.96 -5.30
N GLU A 20 -14.41 0.03 -4.38
CA GLU A 20 -14.31 0.31 -2.95
C GLU A 20 -13.30 -0.62 -2.27
N ILE A 21 -12.71 -0.18 -1.17
CA ILE A 21 -11.89 -1.02 -0.30
C ILE A 21 -12.81 -1.62 0.75
N VAL A 22 -12.96 -2.95 0.73
CA VAL A 22 -13.89 -3.65 1.63
C VAL A 22 -13.21 -4.00 2.94
N SER A 23 -11.93 -4.34 2.87
CA SER A 23 -11.12 -4.71 4.02
C SER A 23 -9.69 -4.31 3.75
N THR A 24 -9.00 -3.86 4.78
CA THR A 24 -7.62 -3.41 4.67
C THR A 24 -6.92 -3.62 6.00
N ASP A 25 -5.76 -4.23 5.91
CA ASP A 25 -4.82 -4.52 7.00
C ASP A 25 -3.42 -4.06 6.57
N HIS A 26 -2.44 -4.18 7.47
CA HIS A 26 -1.07 -3.74 7.31
C HIS A 26 -0.37 -4.27 6.05
N SER A 27 -0.67 -5.51 5.66
CA SER A 27 -0.01 -6.20 4.54
C SER A 27 -0.96 -6.64 3.43
N LYS A 28 -2.27 -6.53 3.64
CA LYS A 28 -3.29 -7.07 2.72
C LYS A 28 -4.49 -6.15 2.63
N SER A 29 -5.13 -6.12 1.48
CA SER A 29 -6.44 -5.48 1.31
C SER A 29 -7.30 -6.23 0.31
N ILE A 30 -8.61 -6.03 0.39
CA ILE A 30 -9.57 -6.54 -0.57
C ILE A 30 -10.21 -5.34 -1.25
N VAL A 31 -9.95 -5.21 -2.55
CA VAL A 31 -10.57 -4.18 -3.38
C VAL A 31 -11.71 -4.82 -4.15
N ARG A 32 -12.92 -4.29 -3.96
CA ARG A 32 -14.12 -4.73 -4.66
C ARG A 32 -14.40 -3.85 -5.85
N TYR A 33 -14.56 -4.48 -7.01
CA TYR A 33 -15.04 -3.87 -8.22
C TYR A 33 -16.42 -4.41 -8.54
N THR A 34 -17.42 -3.54 -8.59
CA THR A 34 -18.79 -3.93 -8.94
C THR A 34 -19.13 -3.39 -10.32
N SER A 35 -19.69 -4.24 -11.16
CA SER A 35 -20.31 -3.84 -12.41
C SER A 35 -21.78 -4.28 -12.46
N THR A 36 -22.67 -3.36 -12.80
CA THR A 36 -24.09 -3.61 -13.03
C THR A 36 -24.45 -3.64 -14.52
N HIS A 37 -23.45 -3.52 -15.41
CA HIS A 37 -23.68 -3.50 -16.84
C HIS A 37 -24.09 -4.90 -17.36
N PRO A 38 -25.17 -5.02 -18.15
CA PRO A 38 -25.70 -6.33 -18.57
C PRO A 38 -24.93 -7.00 -19.70
N ALA A 39 -24.21 -6.25 -20.54
CA ALA A 39 -23.45 -6.81 -21.66
C ALA A 39 -21.98 -7.08 -21.29
N PRO A 40 -21.28 -7.98 -22.01
CA PRO A 40 -19.85 -8.23 -21.81
C PRO A 40 -19.02 -6.95 -21.92
N HIS A 41 -18.08 -6.79 -21.01
CA HIS A 41 -17.26 -5.58 -20.91
C HIS A 41 -15.92 -5.88 -20.24
N PHE A 42 -15.02 -4.90 -20.28
CA PHE A 42 -13.69 -5.01 -19.70
C PHE A 42 -13.52 -4.04 -18.54
N LEU A 43 -12.77 -4.50 -17.54
CA LEU A 43 -12.28 -3.68 -16.45
C LEU A 43 -10.75 -3.77 -16.47
N ALA A 44 -10.08 -2.65 -16.74
CA ALA A 44 -8.64 -2.54 -16.62
C ALA A 44 -8.30 -1.90 -15.28
N VAL A 45 -7.47 -2.55 -14.48
CA VAL A 45 -7.02 -2.06 -13.18
C VAL A 45 -5.50 -1.95 -13.21
N GLU A 46 -5.00 -0.77 -12.87
CA GLU A 46 -3.58 -0.47 -12.74
C GLU A 46 -3.21 -0.52 -11.25
N TYR A 47 -2.33 -1.46 -10.92
CA TYR A 47 -1.74 -1.62 -9.60
C TYR A 47 -0.32 -1.06 -9.60
N PRO A 48 0.08 -0.24 -8.62
CA PRO A 48 1.47 0.17 -8.48
C PRO A 48 2.36 -1.00 -8.05
N LEU A 49 3.69 -0.89 -8.27
CA LEU A 49 4.66 -1.97 -8.00
C LEU A 49 4.62 -2.56 -6.58
N ASN A 50 4.22 -1.76 -5.60
CA ASN A 50 4.13 -2.16 -4.20
C ASN A 50 2.85 -2.94 -3.87
N VAL A 51 1.97 -3.18 -4.84
CA VAL A 51 0.75 -3.97 -4.66
C VAL A 51 0.69 -5.13 -5.65
N VAL A 52 0.55 -6.33 -5.09
CA VAL A 52 0.47 -7.58 -5.84
C VAL A 52 -0.97 -8.11 -5.75
N PRO A 53 -1.76 -8.06 -6.82
CA PRO A 53 -3.10 -8.63 -6.83
C PRO A 53 -3.05 -10.16 -6.93
N HIS A 54 -3.84 -10.85 -6.11
CA HIS A 54 -4.07 -12.28 -6.23
C HIS A 54 -5.12 -12.55 -7.31
N LEU A 55 -4.67 -13.15 -8.42
CA LEU A 55 -5.48 -13.34 -9.62
C LEU A 55 -6.12 -14.73 -9.75
N ILE A 56 -5.89 -15.60 -8.76
CA ILE A 56 -6.37 -16.99 -8.80
C ILE A 56 -7.91 -16.99 -8.81
N SER A 57 -8.48 -17.76 -9.73
CA SER A 57 -9.94 -17.91 -9.92
C SER A 57 -10.69 -16.62 -10.32
N LEU A 58 -9.98 -15.59 -10.79
CA LEU A 58 -10.59 -14.38 -11.34
C LEU A 58 -10.65 -14.43 -12.88
N PRO A 59 -11.63 -13.75 -13.51
CA PRO A 59 -11.81 -13.76 -14.96
C PRO A 59 -10.81 -12.82 -15.67
N VAL A 60 -9.52 -13.15 -15.58
CA VAL A 60 -8.43 -12.38 -16.16
C VAL A 60 -8.35 -12.64 -17.66
N TYR A 61 -8.43 -11.57 -18.44
CA TYR A 61 -8.21 -11.60 -19.88
C TYR A 61 -6.73 -11.43 -20.22
N ARG A 62 -6.07 -10.47 -19.58
CA ARG A 62 -4.66 -10.15 -19.85
C ARG A 62 -4.01 -9.46 -18.65
N VAL A 63 -2.72 -9.72 -18.46
CA VAL A 63 -1.84 -8.94 -17.57
C VAL A 63 -0.77 -8.27 -18.41
N ILE A 64 -0.50 -7.00 -18.11
CA ILE A 64 0.53 -6.18 -18.76
C ILE A 64 1.42 -5.64 -17.65
N GLU A 65 2.70 -5.99 -17.68
CA GLU A 65 3.70 -5.48 -16.74
C GLU A 65 4.39 -4.26 -17.36
N GLU A 66 4.28 -3.12 -16.69
CA GLU A 66 5.03 -1.91 -17.02
C GLU A 66 6.15 -1.69 -16.00
N LYS A 67 7.07 -0.74 -16.28
CA LYS A 67 8.20 -0.47 -15.39
C LYS A 67 7.79 -0.01 -13.99
N SER A 68 6.61 0.60 -13.85
CA SER A 68 6.14 1.24 -12.61
C SER A 68 4.77 0.76 -12.13
N SER A 69 4.12 -0.14 -12.87
CA SER A 69 2.79 -0.64 -12.53
C SER A 69 2.51 -1.97 -13.22
N THR A 70 1.54 -2.70 -12.70
CA THR A 70 0.97 -3.90 -13.31
C THR A 70 -0.47 -3.62 -13.67
N ILE A 71 -0.82 -3.75 -14.95
CA ILE A 71 -2.18 -3.57 -15.44
C ILE A 71 -2.82 -4.94 -15.63
N VAL A 72 -3.92 -5.18 -14.91
CA VAL A 72 -4.73 -6.40 -15.03
C VAL A 72 -6.03 -6.05 -15.74
N ILE A 73 -6.31 -6.76 -16.81
CA ILE A 73 -7.55 -6.62 -17.59
C ILE A 73 -8.44 -7.81 -17.27
N PHE A 74 -9.59 -7.54 -16.67
CA PHE A 74 -10.65 -8.52 -16.41
C PHE A 74 -11.68 -8.47 -17.52
N ARG A 75 -12.18 -9.64 -17.94
CA ARG A 75 -13.34 -9.76 -18.82
C ARG A 75 -14.56 -10.14 -17.99
N LEU A 76 -15.55 -9.25 -17.97
CA LEU A 76 -16.76 -9.42 -17.17
C LEU A 76 -17.94 -9.80 -18.05
N GLU A 77 -18.66 -10.85 -17.65
CA GLU A 77 -19.85 -11.34 -18.34
C GLU A 77 -21.11 -10.84 -17.63
N GLY A 78 -21.56 -9.65 -18.00
CA GLY A 78 -22.75 -9.04 -17.42
C GLY A 78 -22.52 -8.54 -15.99
N LYS A 79 -23.56 -8.62 -15.15
CA LYS A 79 -23.52 -8.09 -13.78
C LYS A 79 -22.59 -8.94 -12.92
N SER A 80 -21.59 -8.33 -12.32
CA SER A 80 -20.54 -9.04 -11.59
C SER A 80 -19.99 -8.21 -10.43
N VAL A 81 -19.58 -8.92 -9.38
CA VAL A 81 -18.77 -8.37 -8.28
C VAL A 81 -17.46 -9.13 -8.29
N LEU A 82 -16.35 -8.40 -8.31
CA LEU A 82 -14.99 -8.94 -8.23
C LEU A 82 -14.34 -8.45 -6.95
N ASP A 83 -14.04 -9.38 -6.05
CA ASP A 83 -13.25 -9.10 -4.85
C ASP A 83 -11.81 -9.55 -5.13
N VAL A 84 -10.90 -8.58 -5.28
CA VAL A 84 -9.48 -8.83 -5.54
C VAL A 84 -8.70 -8.67 -4.25
N LEU A 85 -8.19 -9.80 -3.73
CA LEU A 85 -7.23 -9.76 -2.64
C LEU A 85 -5.90 -9.19 -3.18
N CYS A 86 -5.35 -8.22 -2.47
CA CYS A 86 -4.14 -7.51 -2.82
C CYS A 86 -3.15 -7.65 -1.65
N GLU A 87 -1.93 -8.08 -1.95
CA GLU A 87 -0.81 -8.04 -1.00
C GLU A 87 -0.04 -6.73 -1.19
N LYS A 88 0.21 -6.03 -0.09
CA LYS A 88 0.98 -4.79 -0.05
C LYS A 88 2.40 -5.14 0.38
N ASN A 89 3.36 -4.92 -0.49
CA ASN A 89 4.76 -4.98 -0.10
C ASN A 89 5.07 -3.74 0.74
N LEU A 90 5.30 -3.95 2.03
CA LEU A 90 5.80 -2.93 2.93
C LEU A 90 7.19 -2.49 2.44
N CYS A 91 7.31 -1.23 2.05
CA CYS A 91 8.60 -0.63 1.74
C CYS A 91 9.52 -0.76 2.96
N ARG A 92 10.83 -0.90 2.72
CA ARG A 92 11.79 -0.81 3.82
C ARG A 92 11.73 0.61 4.39
N VAL A 93 12.06 0.76 5.67
CA VAL A 93 11.97 2.04 6.41
C VAL A 93 12.56 3.24 5.64
N TRP A 94 13.69 3.05 4.96
CA TRP A 94 14.38 4.10 4.21
C TRP A 94 13.83 4.35 2.79
N GLU A 95 12.92 3.51 2.32
CA GLU A 95 12.20 3.64 1.04
C GLU A 95 10.86 4.36 1.24
N CYS A 96 10.41 4.55 2.48
CA CYS A 96 9.19 5.29 2.79
C CYS A 96 9.42 6.79 2.55
N SER A 97 8.51 7.39 1.79
CA SER A 97 8.40 8.84 1.65
C SER A 97 8.22 9.47 3.04
N PRO A 98 8.90 10.60 3.34
CA PRO A 98 8.70 11.32 4.61
C PRO A 98 7.29 11.95 4.71
N TYR A 99 6.52 11.94 3.62
CA TYR A 99 5.13 12.36 3.58
C TYR A 99 4.25 11.17 4.00
N ILE A 100 3.90 11.14 5.29
CA ILE A 100 3.12 10.09 5.99
C ILE A 100 1.75 9.81 5.34
N GLU A 101 1.26 10.70 4.47
CA GLU A 101 -0.09 10.67 3.89
C GLU A 101 -0.19 9.97 2.52
N GLU A 102 0.92 9.49 1.94
CA GLU A 102 0.88 8.83 0.63
C GLU A 102 0.40 7.37 0.74
N GLY A 103 -0.91 7.18 0.66
CA GLY A 103 -1.51 5.86 0.45
C GLY A 103 -1.19 5.27 -0.92
N VAL A 104 -1.50 3.99 -1.12
CA VAL A 104 -1.42 3.33 -2.43
C VAL A 104 -2.60 3.76 -3.29
N GLU A 105 -2.35 4.46 -4.39
CA GLU A 105 -3.38 4.74 -5.40
C GLU A 105 -3.52 3.56 -6.38
N ILE A 106 -4.70 2.96 -6.44
CA ILE A 106 -5.09 1.94 -7.42
C ILE A 106 -6.06 2.59 -8.41
N LYS A 107 -5.74 2.54 -9.71
CA LYS A 107 -6.56 3.16 -10.76
C LYS A 107 -7.34 2.09 -11.50
N ALA A 108 -8.58 2.39 -11.85
CA ALA A 108 -9.43 1.47 -12.57
C ALA A 108 -10.21 2.18 -13.68
N VAL A 109 -10.37 1.48 -14.81
CA VAL A 109 -11.01 1.98 -16.02
C VAL A 109 -11.98 0.92 -16.54
N GLY A 110 -13.25 1.31 -16.71
CA GLY A 110 -14.31 0.48 -17.27
C GLY A 110 -14.50 0.77 -18.75
N VAL A 111 -14.47 -0.28 -19.57
CA VAL A 111 -14.58 -0.21 -21.02
C VAL A 111 -15.74 -1.08 -21.49
N ILE A 112 -16.70 -0.47 -22.19
CA ILE A 112 -17.83 -1.17 -22.81
C ILE A 112 -17.74 -0.97 -24.32
N GLY A 113 -17.62 -2.07 -25.07
CA GLY A 113 -17.28 -2.00 -26.49
C GLY A 113 -15.91 -1.31 -26.68
N ASN A 114 -15.82 -0.34 -27.58
CA ASN A 114 -14.60 0.42 -27.85
C ASN A 114 -14.56 1.79 -27.13
N ARG A 115 -15.33 1.97 -26.05
CA ARG A 115 -15.41 3.26 -25.34
C ARG A 115 -15.12 3.08 -23.86
N VAL A 116 -14.26 3.95 -23.33
CA VAL A 116 -14.08 4.15 -21.89
C VAL A 116 -15.32 4.85 -21.36
N VAL A 117 -15.97 4.25 -20.37
CA VAL A 117 -17.23 4.77 -19.80
C VAL A 117 -17.09 5.16 -18.33
N TRP A 118 -16.04 4.69 -17.67
CA TRP A 118 -15.81 4.90 -16.25
C TRP A 118 -14.32 4.91 -15.97
N LYS A 119 -13.91 5.81 -15.07
CA LYS A 119 -12.55 5.91 -14.55
C LYS A 119 -12.66 6.29 -13.08
N ASN A 120 -11.97 5.57 -12.22
CA ASN A 120 -11.89 5.91 -10.81
C ASN A 120 -10.51 5.56 -10.26
N SER A 121 -10.20 6.14 -9.10
CA SER A 121 -9.01 5.86 -8.32
C SER A 121 -9.44 5.60 -6.89
N VAL A 122 -8.85 4.59 -6.26
CA VAL A 122 -9.08 4.28 -4.86
C VAL A 122 -7.73 4.31 -4.17
N VAL A 123 -7.67 5.01 -3.04
CA VAL A 123 -6.45 5.16 -2.23
C VAL A 123 -6.57 4.26 -1.01
N ASP A 124 -5.69 3.28 -0.92
CA ASP A 124 -5.57 2.41 0.24
C ASP A 124 -4.46 2.91 1.16
N TRP A 125 -4.64 2.77 2.47
CA TRP A 125 -3.65 3.21 3.44
C TRP A 125 -2.49 2.20 3.51
N ILE A 126 -1.30 2.71 3.86
CA ILE A 126 -0.09 1.92 4.09
C ILE A 126 0.30 2.10 5.55
N VAL A 127 0.78 1.05 6.21
CA VAL A 127 1.41 1.20 7.53
C VAL A 127 2.73 1.93 7.38
N VAL A 128 2.78 3.13 7.95
CA VAL A 128 4.05 3.80 8.24
C VAL A 128 4.55 3.24 9.58
N PRO A 129 5.77 2.69 9.64
CA PRO A 129 6.33 2.21 10.90
C PRO A 129 6.47 3.36 11.90
N ASP A 130 5.95 3.18 13.12
CA ASP A 130 6.11 4.15 14.20
C ASP A 130 7.58 4.18 14.67
N PHE A 131 8.28 5.27 14.38
CA PHE A 131 9.67 5.48 14.73
C PHE A 131 9.89 5.84 16.20
N THR A 132 8.82 6.13 16.95
CA THR A 132 8.90 6.58 18.34
C THR A 132 9.56 5.52 19.22
N MET A 133 9.16 4.25 19.07
CA MET A 133 9.70 3.12 19.82
C MET A 133 11.20 2.90 19.56
N GLN A 134 11.61 2.90 18.29
CA GLN A 134 13.01 2.70 17.92
C GLN A 134 13.88 3.87 18.40
N PHE A 135 13.41 5.10 18.25
CA PHE A 135 14.12 6.30 18.70
C PHE A 135 14.29 6.32 20.24
N VAL A 136 13.25 5.97 20.99
CA VAL A 136 13.33 5.85 22.46
C VAL A 136 14.28 4.73 22.86
N ALA A 137 14.25 3.59 22.18
CA ALA A 137 15.16 2.47 22.42
C ALA A 137 16.63 2.87 22.18
N PHE A 138 16.95 3.49 21.04
CA PHE A 138 18.31 3.96 20.76
C PHE A 138 18.80 5.00 21.76
N ASN A 139 17.96 5.97 22.15
CA ASN A 139 18.33 6.97 23.15
C ASN A 139 18.59 6.34 24.52
N SER A 140 17.69 5.49 24.98
CA SER A 140 17.83 4.81 26.28
C SER A 140 19.08 3.91 26.30
N PHE A 141 19.37 3.20 25.20
CA PHE A 141 20.58 2.40 25.08
C PHE A 141 21.85 3.24 25.07
N GLY A 142 21.85 4.39 24.39
CA GLY A 142 22.96 5.34 24.38
C GLY A 142 23.27 5.91 25.77
N ILE A 143 22.22 6.26 26.54
CA ILE A 143 22.35 6.71 27.93
C ILE A 143 22.94 5.59 28.81
N LEU A 144 22.42 4.37 28.68
CA LEU A 144 22.89 3.22 29.45
C LEU A 144 24.36 2.90 29.14
N LEU A 145 24.75 2.91 27.87
CA LEU A 145 26.13 2.68 27.44
C LEU A 145 27.06 3.75 28.03
N THR A 146 26.64 5.02 28.01
CA THR A 146 27.40 6.13 28.59
C THR A 146 27.60 5.94 30.09
N LEU A 147 26.56 5.50 30.81
CA LEU A 147 26.64 5.16 32.23
C LEU A 147 27.63 4.02 32.49
N ILE A 148 27.57 2.94 31.72
CA ILE A 148 28.49 1.80 31.84
C ILE A 148 29.93 2.25 31.63
N MET A 149 30.21 3.01 30.57
CA MET A 149 31.55 3.53 30.32
C MET A 149 32.04 4.45 31.45
N LYS A 150 31.17 5.30 32.00
CA LYS A 150 31.53 6.19 33.10
C LYS A 150 31.81 5.45 34.41
N VAL A 151 31.11 4.33 34.67
CA VAL A 151 31.30 3.53 35.90
C VAL A 151 32.51 2.61 35.78
N TYR A 152 32.65 1.90 34.66
CA TYR A 152 33.63 0.82 34.52
C TYR A 152 34.89 1.23 33.76
N CYS A 153 34.80 2.18 32.83
CA CYS A 153 35.93 2.69 32.04
C CYS A 153 36.47 4.04 32.55
N ASN A 154 36.10 4.45 33.77
CA ASN A 154 36.61 5.68 34.37
C ASN A 154 38.15 5.64 34.44
N PRO A 155 38.89 6.55 33.77
CA PRO A 155 40.36 6.51 33.76
C PRO A 155 40.97 6.57 35.17
N GLU A 156 40.26 7.14 36.15
CA GLU A 156 40.70 7.16 37.55
C GLU A 156 40.89 5.76 38.17
N ASN A 157 40.14 4.75 37.73
CA ASN A 157 40.28 3.37 38.22
C ASN A 157 41.51 2.65 37.62
N VAL A 158 41.98 3.09 36.45
CA VAL A 158 43.20 2.54 35.81
C VAL A 158 44.45 3.08 36.52
N PHE A 159 44.46 4.36 36.91
CA PHE A 159 45.62 4.97 37.59
C PHE A 159 45.72 4.65 39.09
N ARG A 160 44.63 4.22 39.75
CA ARG A 160 44.66 3.92 41.20
C ARG A 160 45.45 2.65 41.55
N LYS A 161 45.65 1.73 40.60
CA LYS A 161 46.43 0.49 40.82
C LYS A 161 47.95 0.68 40.73
N SER A 162 48.47 1.80 40.21
CA SER A 162 49.92 1.99 40.01
C SER A 162 50.68 2.58 41.21
N ARG A 163 50.01 2.93 42.33
CA ARG A 163 50.66 3.67 43.45
C ARG A 163 51.02 2.85 44.69
N LYS A 164 50.90 1.52 44.65
CA LYS A 164 51.42 0.63 45.70
C LYS A 164 52.56 -0.22 45.12
N ASN A 165 53.77 0.34 45.06
CA ASN A 165 55.05 -0.36 45.21
C ASN A 165 56.20 0.55 44.76
N THR A 166 56.62 1.46 45.64
CA THR A 166 57.98 2.01 45.60
C THR A 166 58.33 2.53 47.00
N LYS A 167 58.65 1.58 47.88
CA LYS A 167 59.54 1.79 49.01
C LYS A 167 60.65 0.77 48.86
N ASN A 168 61.81 1.25 48.47
CA ASN A 168 63.14 0.84 48.94
C ASN A 168 64.10 1.95 48.53
#